data_AF-A0A401PK96-F1
#
_entry.id   AF-A0A401PK96-F1
#
_cell.length_a   1.000
_cell.length_b   1.000
_cell.length_c   1.000
_cell.angle_alpha   90.00
_cell.angle_beta   90.00
_cell.angle_gamma   90.00
#
_symmetry.space_group_name_H-M   'P 1'
#
loop_
_entity.id
_entity.type
_entity.pdbx_description
1 polymer ?
#
loop_
_entity_poly.entity_id
_entity_poly.type
_entity_poly.pdbx_seq_one_letter_code
_entity_poly.pdbx_strand_id
1 'polypeptide(L)'
;MRYNEKELLCLSKQPAEKAAELTMKGPKRNDVAKCRLVKLVVNFLFYFRIDEEEPVGALLLEQCRIQKEDDISFSLGSFGAVWNFRRN
;
A
#
# COMPACT_ATOMS: atom_id res chain seq x y z
N MET A 1 2.96 -2.11 -17.97
CA MET A 1 2.34 -3.45 -17.79
C MET A 1 0.93 -3.27 -17.25
N ARG A 2 -0.06 -4.03 -17.74
CA ARG A 2 -1.46 -3.94 -17.31
C ARG A 2 -1.81 -5.25 -16.61
N TYR A 3 -1.74 -5.27 -15.28
CA TYR A 3 -2.03 -6.47 -14.49
C TYR A 3 -3.54 -6.67 -14.37
N ASN A 4 -4.01 -7.91 -14.50
CA ASN A 4 -5.41 -8.25 -14.32
C ASN A 4 -5.76 -8.37 -12.82
N GLU A 5 -7.02 -8.10 -12.45
CA GLU A 5 -7.49 -8.21 -11.05
C GLU A 5 -7.26 -9.62 -10.47
N LYS A 6 -7.47 -10.66 -11.28
CA LYS A 6 -7.20 -12.05 -10.89
C LYS A 6 -5.71 -12.31 -10.62
N GLU A 7 -4.83 -11.73 -11.42
CA GLU A 7 -3.39 -11.88 -11.25
C GLU A 7 -2.91 -11.16 -9.98
N LEU A 8 -3.42 -9.95 -9.73
CA LEU A 8 -3.14 -9.21 -8.50
C LEU A 8 -3.61 -9.96 -7.25
N LEU A 9 -4.79 -10.59 -7.31
CA LEU A 9 -5.29 -11.40 -6.20
C LEU A 9 -4.45 -12.66 -5.98
N CYS A 10 -3.97 -13.31 -7.04
CA CYS A 10 -3.05 -14.44 -6.91
C CYS A 10 -1.69 -14.00 -6.32
N LEU A 11 -1.17 -12.85 -6.76
CA LEU A 11 0.07 -12.28 -6.24
C LEU A 11 -0.06 -11.88 -4.77
N SER A 12 -1.18 -11.30 -4.36
CA SER A 12 -1.39 -10.85 -2.97
C SER A 12 -1.38 -12.00 -1.96
N LYS A 13 -1.61 -13.25 -2.41
CA LYS A 13 -1.58 -14.47 -1.60
C LYS A 13 -0.18 -15.10 -1.49
N GLN A 14 0.78 -14.63 -2.30
CA GLN A 14 2.16 -15.12 -2.22
C GLN A 14 2.84 -14.65 -0.93
N PRO A 15 3.90 -15.33 -0.48
CA PRO A 15 4.70 -14.88 0.65
C PRO A 15 5.23 -13.46 0.40
N ALA A 16 4.98 -12.57 1.37
CA ALA A 16 5.46 -11.21 1.32
C ALA A 16 6.94 -11.15 1.72
N GLU A 17 7.74 -10.39 0.96
CA GLU A 17 9.12 -10.09 1.30
C GLU A 17 9.20 -9.28 2.60
N LYS A 18 8.26 -8.34 2.75
CA LYS A 18 8.06 -7.57 3.98
C LYS A 18 6.59 -7.39 4.23
N ALA A 19 6.19 -7.54 5.48
CA ALA A 19 4.84 -7.20 5.94
C ALA A 19 4.95 -6.33 7.18
N ALA A 20 4.12 -5.30 7.26
CA ALA A 20 4.05 -4.41 8.41
C ALA A 20 2.64 -3.85 8.55
N GLU A 21 2.22 -3.63 9.79
CA GLU A 21 1.04 -2.83 10.08
C GLU A 21 1.43 -1.36 10.08
N LEU A 22 0.78 -0.58 9.23
CA LEU A 22 1.03 0.84 9.08
C LEU A 22 -0.27 1.60 9.18
N THR A 23 -0.21 2.80 9.75
CA THR A 23 -1.29 3.76 9.64
C THR A 23 -1.23 4.38 8.24
N MET A 24 -2.28 4.20 7.45
CA MET A 24 -2.37 4.69 6.08
C MET A 24 -3.48 5.74 5.95
N LYS A 25 -3.17 6.86 5.29
CA LYS A 25 -4.15 7.88 4.87
C LYS A 25 -4.17 7.93 3.35
N GLY A 26 -5.36 7.75 2.75
CA GLY A 26 -5.53 7.78 1.31
C GLY A 26 -5.48 9.19 0.71
N PRO A 27 -5.62 9.29 -0.63
CA PRO A 27 -5.48 10.55 -1.38
C PRO A 27 -6.63 11.54 -1.15
N LYS A 28 -7.72 11.15 -0.49
CA LYS A 28 -8.83 12.06 -0.21
C LYS A 28 -8.44 13.04 0.90
N ARG A 29 -8.67 14.34 0.66
CA ARG A 29 -8.28 15.43 1.58
C ARG A 29 -8.79 15.24 3.01
N ASN A 30 -9.98 14.66 3.17
CA ASN A 30 -10.62 14.38 4.46
C ASN A 30 -10.55 12.91 4.89
N ASP A 31 -9.63 12.12 4.30
CA ASP A 31 -9.50 10.71 4.68
C ASP A 31 -8.94 10.59 6.09
N VAL A 32 -9.52 9.68 6.86
CA VAL A 32 -9.07 9.37 8.22
C VAL A 32 -7.95 8.33 8.10
N ALA A 33 -6.88 8.54 8.87
CA ALA A 33 -5.77 7.60 8.91
C ALA A 33 -6.26 6.28 9.53
N LYS A 34 -6.07 5.17 8.82
CA LYS A 34 -6.55 3.83 9.21
C LYS A 34 -5.38 2.86 9.30
N CYS A 35 -5.36 2.03 10.33
CA CYS A 35 -4.42 0.92 10.39
C CYS A 35 -4.72 -0.10 9.28
N ARG A 36 -3.68 -0.44 8.53
CA ARG A 36 -3.72 -1.36 7.40
C ARG A 36 -2.53 -2.29 7.49
N LEU A 37 -2.77 -3.56 7.21
CA LEU A 37 -1.68 -4.50 6.98
C LEU A 37 -1.15 -4.26 5.57
N VAL A 38 0.13 -3.95 5.45
CA VAL A 38 0.78 -3.66 4.19
C VAL A 38 1.79 -4.78 3.90
N LYS A 39 1.70 -5.39 2.73
CA LYS A 39 2.55 -6.49 2.28
C LYS A 39 3.26 -6.10 0.98
N LEU A 40 4.58 -6.20 0.99
CA LEU A 40 5.42 -6.07 -0.19
C LEU A 40 5.63 -7.45 -0.81
N VAL A 41 5.18 -7.62 -2.05
CA VAL A 41 5.36 -8.83 -2.85
C VAL A 41 5.95 -8.40 -4.19
N VAL A 42 7.21 -8.76 -4.45
CA VAL A 42 7.94 -8.35 -5.66
C VAL A 42 8.00 -6.81 -5.73
N ASN A 43 7.25 -6.21 -6.66
CA ASN A 43 7.21 -4.77 -6.87
C ASN A 43 5.86 -4.15 -6.45
N PHE A 44 5.00 -4.95 -5.83
CA PHE A 44 3.66 -4.56 -5.43
C PHE A 44 3.58 -4.40 -3.93
N LEU A 45 3.11 -3.22 -3.53
CA LEU A 45 2.71 -2.94 -2.17
C LEU A 45 1.19 -3.13 -2.05
N PHE A 46 0.78 -4.27 -1.53
CA PHE A 46 -0.62 -4.58 -1.23
C PHE A 46 -0.99 -4.03 0.14
N TYR A 47 -2.18 -3.47 0.28
CA TYR A 47 -2.71 -3.03 1.57
C TYR A 47 -4.08 -3.66 1.85
N PHE A 48 -4.22 -4.24 3.04
CA PHE A 48 -5.38 -5.00 3.48
C PHE A 48 -6.05 -4.30 4.67
N ARG A 49 -7.34 -4.53 4.84
CA ARG A 49 -7.98 -4.25 6.14
C ARG A 49 -7.56 -5.35 7.11
N ILE A 50 -7.58 -5.06 8.41
CA ILE A 50 -7.14 -6.02 9.43
C ILE A 50 -8.03 -7.28 9.41
N ASP A 51 -9.31 -7.11 9.07
CA ASP A 51 -10.31 -8.19 9.07
C ASP A 51 -10.62 -8.79 7.68
N GLU A 52 -9.90 -8.39 6.63
CA GLU A 52 -10.18 -8.82 5.25
C GLU A 52 -9.01 -9.63 4.65
N GLU A 53 -9.33 -10.75 4.00
CA GLU A 53 -8.33 -11.58 3.29
C GLU A 53 -7.96 -11.00 1.92
N GLU A 54 -8.85 -10.21 1.31
CA GLU A 54 -8.61 -9.56 0.02
C GLU A 54 -7.92 -8.21 0.18
N PRO A 55 -6.94 -7.88 -0.68
CA PRO A 55 -6.31 -6.57 -0.63
C PRO A 55 -7.32 -5.50 -1.05
N VAL A 56 -7.37 -4.40 -0.30
CA VAL A 56 -8.18 -3.22 -0.68
C VAL A 56 -7.62 -2.57 -1.95
N GLY A 57 -6.31 -2.73 -2.18
CA GLY A 57 -5.66 -2.34 -3.41
C GLY A 57 -4.18 -2.67 -3.40
N ALA A 58 -3.54 -2.36 -4.51
CA ALA A 58 -2.13 -2.59 -4.75
C ALA A 58 -1.49 -1.33 -5.36
N LEU A 59 -0.29 -1.00 -4.90
CA LEU A 59 0.54 0.06 -5.48
C LEU A 59 1.75 -0.58 -6.15
N LEU A 60 1.99 -0.23 -7.41
CA LEU A 60 3.17 -0.66 -8.14
C LEU A 60 4.32 0.31 -7.87
N LEU A 61 5.33 -0.14 -7.12
CA LEU A 61 6.36 0.76 -6.57
C LEU A 61 7.23 1.40 -7.64
N GLU A 62 7.49 0.74 -8.78
CA GLU A 62 8.20 1.35 -9.93
C GLU A 62 7.50 2.59 -10.50
N GLN A 63 6.19 2.72 -10.28
CA GLN A 63 5.39 3.88 -10.73
C GLN A 63 5.04 4.83 -9.57
N CYS A 64 5.62 4.59 -8.39
CA CYS A 64 5.43 5.42 -7.22
C CYS A 64 6.67 6.29 -6.97
N ARG A 65 6.44 7.56 -6.65
CA ARG A 65 7.46 8.43 -6.07
C ARG A 65 7.38 8.34 -4.56
N ILE A 66 8.46 7.93 -3.93
CA ILE A 66 8.57 7.85 -2.47
C ILE A 66 9.12 9.17 -1.94
N GLN A 67 8.46 9.76 -0.96
CA GLN A 67 8.96 10.89 -0.18
C GLN A 67 8.98 10.51 1.29
N LYS A 68 10.12 10.71 1.95
CA LYS A 68 10.22 10.55 3.41
C LYS A 68 9.79 11.87 4.03
N GLU A 69 8.76 11.84 4.87
CA GLU A 69 8.24 13.03 5.56
C GLU A 69 8.98 13.18 6.90
N ASP A 70 8.89 12.16 7.77
CA ASP A 70 9.59 12.07 9.06
C ASP A 70 10.31 10.71 9.20
N ASP A 71 10.93 10.47 10.35
CA ASP A 71 11.61 9.18 10.63
C ASP A 71 10.67 7.97 10.67
N ILE A 72 9.39 8.21 10.96
CA ILE A 72 8.36 7.16 11.05
C ILE A 72 7.31 7.26 9.95
N SER A 73 7.37 8.26 9.07
CA SER A 73 6.33 8.56 8.08
C SER A 73 6.91 8.72 6.68
N PHE A 74 6.18 8.23 5.68
CA PHE A 74 6.53 8.37 4.27
C PHE A 74 5.28 8.47 3.42
N SER A 75 5.39 9.16 2.30
CA SER A 75 4.33 9.36 1.32
C SER A 75 4.70 8.69 0.00
N LEU A 76 3.73 7.98 -0.59
CA LEU A 76 3.81 7.38 -1.92
C LEU A 76 2.91 8.17 -2.85
N GLY A 77 3.47 8.78 -3.89
CA GLY A 77 2.71 9.46 -4.94
C GLY A 77 2.66 8.61 -6.21
N SER A 78 1.47 8.34 -6.76
CA SER A 78 1.30 7.72 -8.07
C SER A 78 0.09 8.30 -8.81
N PHE A 79 0.25 8.66 -10.10
CA PHE A 79 -0.79 9.20 -10.98
C PHE A 79 -1.72 10.26 -10.34
N GLY A 80 -1.15 11.22 -9.61
CA GLY A 80 -1.92 12.31 -8.97
C GLY A 80 -2.62 11.94 -7.65
N ALA A 81 -2.47 10.70 -7.18
CA ALA A 81 -2.87 10.27 -5.84
C ALA A 81 -1.64 10.20 -4.92
N VAL A 82 -1.80 10.60 -3.66
CA VAL A 82 -0.77 10.50 -2.63
C VAL A 82 -1.31 9.71 -1.45
N TRP A 83 -0.62 8.63 -1.09
CA TRP A 83 -0.88 7.83 0.10
C TRP A 83 0.17 8.15 1.15
N ASN A 84 -0.25 8.44 2.37
CA ASN A 84 0.66 8.66 3.49
C ASN A 84 0.65 7.44 4.39
N PHE A 85 1.83 6.95 4.74
CA PHE A 85 2.06 5.81 5.61
C PHE A 85 2.85 6.25 6.82
N ARG A 86 2.50 5.72 7.99
CA ARG A 86 3.19 5.98 9.24
C ARG A 86 3.34 4.68 10.02
N ARG A 87 4.55 4.42 10.52
CA ARG A 87 4.82 3.36 11.49
C ARG A 87 4.25 3.77 12.83
N ASN A 88 3.58 2.83 13.49
CA ASN A 88 3.11 2.98 14.86
C ASN A 88 4.26 2.85 15.85
#